data_AF-N9FG17-F1
#
_entry.id   AF-N9FG17-F1
#
_cell.length_a   1.000
_cell.length_b   1.000
_cell.length_c   1.000
_cell.angle_alpha   90.00
_cell.angle_beta   90.00
_cell.angle_gamma   90.00
#
_symmetry.space_group_name_H-M   'P 1'
#
loop_
_entity.id
_entity.type
_entity.pdbx_description
1 polymer ?
#
loop_
_entity_poly.entity_id
_entity_poly.type
_entity_poly.pdbx_seq_one_letter_code
_entity_poly.pdbx_strand_id
1 'polypeptide(L)'
;MIKFKYFFKILTSICVFVQLPACVSVYGTMGGITKAYEGEKKPLDQVAIIYSNRQGNESHTYLINVDGKIYGDRIVLGFPLVTHVLPGKHDIKVHCSFYSNKYSEPTIQVEVKSNQKYQLDCFSLDGEHAVGLIKEVDEVPNLSNRRTGLK
;
A
#
# COMPACT_ATOMS: atom_id res chain seq x y z
N MET A 1 -28.08 -56.52 -15.28
CA MET A 1 -26.91 -55.72 -14.86
C MET A 1 -26.73 -54.56 -15.84
N ILE A 2 -27.56 -53.52 -15.79
CA ILE A 2 -27.42 -52.29 -14.99
C ILE A 2 -26.06 -51.59 -15.19
N LYS A 3 -26.12 -50.52 -16.00
CA LYS A 3 -25.34 -49.27 -15.98
C LYS A 3 -23.83 -49.34 -16.31
N PHE A 4 -23.51 -49.30 -17.60
CA PHE A 4 -22.22 -48.79 -18.09
C PHE A 4 -22.34 -47.58 -19.05
N LYS A 5 -23.56 -47.21 -19.46
CA LYS A 5 -23.80 -46.14 -20.44
C LYS A 5 -24.01 -44.73 -19.86
N TYR A 6 -23.90 -44.55 -18.54
CA TYR A 6 -24.10 -43.25 -17.87
C TYR A 6 -22.80 -42.56 -17.42
N PHE A 7 -21.65 -43.24 -17.47
CA PHE A 7 -20.40 -42.66 -16.98
C PHE A 7 -19.77 -41.66 -17.96
N PHE A 8 -20.04 -41.79 -19.25
CA PHE A 8 -19.44 -40.95 -20.29
C PHE A 8 -20.16 -39.61 -20.53
N LYS A 9 -21.33 -39.39 -19.90
CA LYS A 9 -22.09 -38.14 -20.01
C LYS A 9 -21.86 -37.16 -18.86
N ILE A 10 -21.15 -37.57 -17.81
CA ILE A 10 -20.85 -36.73 -16.65
C ILE A 10 -19.49 -36.01 -16.82
N LEU A 11 -18.61 -36.48 -17.71
CA LEU A 11 -17.32 -35.85 -17.94
C LEU A 11 -17.37 -34.58 -18.81
N THR A 12 -18.49 -34.29 -19.48
CA THR A 12 -18.64 -33.10 -20.34
C THR A 12 -19.49 -32.00 -19.71
N SER A 13 -19.82 -32.11 -18.42
CA SER A 13 -20.62 -31.12 -17.66
C SER A 13 -19.88 -30.58 -16.42
N ILE A 14 -18.56 -30.56 -16.46
CA ILE A 14 -17.70 -29.74 -15.59
C ILE A 14 -16.89 -28.80 -16.49
N CYS A 15 -17.62 -28.15 -17.38
CA CYS A 15 -17.20 -26.90 -18.00
C CYS A 15 -18.12 -25.85 -17.36
N VAL A 16 -17.58 -24.69 -17.03
CA VAL A 16 -18.21 -23.58 -16.30
C VAL A 16 -17.96 -23.65 -14.78
N PHE A 17 -17.35 -22.58 -14.26
CA PHE A 17 -16.82 -22.36 -12.91
C PHE A 17 -15.39 -22.84 -12.64
N VAL A 18 -14.52 -22.86 -13.67
CA VAL A 18 -13.22 -22.19 -13.46
C VAL A 18 -13.56 -20.71 -13.56
N GLN A 19 -14.02 -20.15 -12.43
CA GLN A 19 -14.03 -18.71 -12.27
C GLN A 19 -12.62 -18.28 -12.59
N LEU A 20 -12.50 -17.50 -13.67
CA LEU A 20 -11.34 -16.69 -13.98
C LEU A 20 -10.72 -16.27 -12.65
N PRO A 21 -9.41 -16.47 -12.41
CA PRO A 21 -8.76 -15.75 -11.35
C PRO A 21 -9.00 -14.28 -11.68
N ALA A 22 -10.04 -13.72 -11.06
CA ALA A 22 -10.48 -12.36 -11.21
C ALA A 22 -9.22 -11.56 -10.97
N CYS A 23 -8.70 -10.92 -12.04
CA CYS A 23 -7.47 -10.14 -12.09
C CYS A 23 -6.98 -9.78 -10.69
N VAL A 24 -6.30 -10.71 -10.03
CA VAL A 24 -5.66 -10.42 -8.76
C VAL A 24 -4.43 -9.72 -9.28
N SER A 25 -4.54 -8.40 -9.40
CA SER A 25 -3.38 -7.54 -9.55
C SER A 25 -2.54 -7.77 -8.31
N VAL A 26 -1.74 -8.84 -8.34
CA VAL A 26 -0.54 -9.00 -7.56
C VAL A 26 0.44 -8.00 -8.16
N TYR A 27 0.17 -6.72 -7.93
CA TYR A 27 1.18 -5.68 -8.09
C TYR A 27 1.82 -5.53 -6.72
N GLY A 28 2.75 -6.44 -6.46
CA GLY A 28 3.79 -6.20 -5.49
C GLY A 28 4.57 -4.98 -5.95
N THR A 29 4.34 -3.84 -5.29
CA THR A 29 4.96 -2.57 -5.65
C THR A 29 6.13 -2.31 -4.71
N MET A 30 7.20 -3.09 -4.81
CA MET A 30 8.50 -2.55 -4.38
C MET A 30 8.83 -1.35 -5.28
N GLY A 31 8.54 -0.13 -4.82
CA GLY A 31 8.84 1.09 -5.56
C GLY A 31 7.70 1.71 -6.38
N GLY A 32 6.50 1.10 -6.39
CA GLY A 32 5.44 1.46 -7.35
C GLY A 32 4.39 2.44 -6.83
N ILE A 33 3.50 2.81 -7.75
CA ILE A 33 2.29 3.60 -7.50
C ILE A 33 1.13 2.61 -7.25
N THR A 34 0.37 2.79 -6.18
CA THR A 34 -0.83 2.00 -5.87
C THR A 34 -2.08 2.88 -5.74
N LYS A 35 -3.26 2.29 -5.89
CA LYS A 35 -4.56 2.94 -5.68
C LYS A 35 -5.28 2.32 -4.50
N ALA A 36 -5.57 3.13 -3.49
CA ALA A 36 -6.29 2.72 -2.29
C ALA A 36 -7.82 2.91 -2.46
N TYR A 37 -8.36 2.42 -3.57
CA TYR A 37 -9.79 2.45 -3.88
C TYR A 37 -10.13 1.45 -4.99
N GLU A 38 -11.42 1.13 -5.12
CA GLU A 38 -11.93 0.20 -6.12
C GLU A 38 -12.36 0.91 -7.42
N GLY A 39 -12.45 0.15 -8.51
CA GLY A 39 -12.84 0.66 -9.82
C GLY A 39 -11.67 1.22 -10.64
N GLU A 40 -12.01 2.01 -11.66
CA GLU A 40 -11.04 2.56 -12.61
C GLU A 40 -10.11 3.61 -11.98
N LYS A 41 -8.94 3.81 -12.60
CA LYS A 41 -7.99 4.84 -12.17
C LYS A 41 -8.64 6.21 -12.32
N LYS A 42 -8.68 6.97 -11.24
CA LYS A 42 -9.20 8.33 -11.24
C LYS A 42 -8.13 9.34 -11.70
N PRO A 43 -8.55 10.45 -12.35
CA PRO A 43 -7.71 11.62 -12.56
C PRO A 43 -7.06 12.14 -11.26
N LEU A 44 -5.88 12.76 -11.35
CA LEU A 44 -5.10 13.19 -10.18
C LEU A 44 -5.78 14.30 -9.37
N ASP A 45 -6.59 15.12 -10.02
CA ASP A 45 -7.41 16.17 -9.39
C ASP A 45 -8.57 15.62 -8.54
N GLN A 46 -8.89 14.33 -8.66
CA GLN A 46 -9.94 13.65 -7.89
C GLN A 46 -9.42 12.81 -6.71
N VAL A 47 -8.10 12.76 -6.50
CA VAL A 47 -7.48 11.93 -5.48
C VAL A 47 -6.48 12.74 -4.65
N ALA A 48 -6.23 12.27 -3.43
CA ALA A 48 -5.06 12.64 -2.66
C ALA A 48 -3.89 11.72 -3.05
N ILE A 49 -2.67 12.25 -2.99
CA ILE A 49 -1.44 11.49 -3.26
C ILE A 49 -0.61 11.41 -1.98
N ILE A 50 -0.35 10.20 -1.50
CA ILE A 50 0.46 9.95 -0.30
C ILE A 50 1.80 9.36 -0.71
N TYR A 51 2.88 10.01 -0.30
CA TYR A 51 4.26 9.61 -0.55
C TYR A 51 4.86 8.93 0.68
N SER A 52 5.38 7.72 0.51
CA SER A 52 6.23 7.06 1.51
C SER A 52 7.58 7.79 1.62
N ASN A 53 8.17 7.86 2.81
CA ASN A 53 9.45 8.54 3.01
C ASN A 53 10.60 7.55 3.18
N ARG A 54 11.66 7.74 2.39
CA ARG A 54 12.88 6.94 2.43
C ARG A 54 14.07 7.82 2.79
N GLN A 55 14.37 7.95 4.09
CA GLN A 55 15.51 8.72 4.57
C GLN A 55 16.79 7.89 4.58
N GLY A 56 17.34 7.60 3.39
CA GLY A 56 18.66 6.98 3.29
C GLY A 56 18.74 5.62 3.99
N ASN A 57 19.68 5.45 4.91
CA ASN A 57 19.82 4.26 5.76
C ASN A 57 19.30 4.49 7.20
N GLU A 58 18.73 5.67 7.49
CA GLU A 58 18.44 6.11 8.85
C GLU A 58 17.02 5.75 9.27
N SER A 59 16.04 6.07 8.41
CA SER A 59 14.64 5.74 8.64
C SER A 59 13.85 5.53 7.36
N HIS A 60 12.89 4.61 7.44
CA HIS A 60 11.96 4.32 6.35
C HIS A 60 10.54 4.35 6.88
N THR A 61 9.67 5.05 6.15
CA THR A 61 8.25 5.10 6.43
C THR A 61 7.49 4.66 5.20
N TYR A 62 6.69 3.59 5.33
CA TYR A 62 5.91 3.06 4.23
C TYR A 62 4.44 2.95 4.59
N LEU A 63 3.56 3.13 3.60
CA LEU A 63 2.15 2.80 3.77
C LEU A 63 1.97 1.27 3.75
N ILE A 64 1.24 0.73 4.73
CA ILE A 64 0.84 -0.69 4.79
C ILE A 64 -0.64 -0.82 4.44
N ASN A 65 -1.47 0.05 5.01
CA ASN A 65 -2.91 -0.15 5.05
C ASN A 65 -3.67 1.18 4.94
N VAL A 66 -4.82 1.16 4.26
CA VAL A 66 -5.82 2.23 4.29
C VAL A 66 -7.17 1.59 4.62
N ASP A 67 -7.84 2.04 5.67
CA ASP A 67 -9.18 1.62 6.10
C ASP A 67 -9.34 0.10 6.23
N GLY A 68 -8.34 -0.57 6.79
CA GLY A 68 -8.31 -2.01 6.98
C GLY A 68 -7.82 -2.82 5.79
N LYS A 69 -7.65 -2.22 4.60
CA LYS A 69 -7.18 -2.91 3.39
C LYS A 69 -5.66 -2.79 3.22
N ILE A 70 -4.98 -3.92 3.00
CA ILE A 70 -3.52 -4.01 2.89
C ILE A 70 -3.08 -3.68 1.46
N TYR A 71 -2.09 -2.79 1.36
CA TYR A 71 -1.47 -2.33 0.11
C TYR A 71 0.05 -2.50 0.09
N GLY A 72 0.67 -2.68 1.25
CA GLY A 72 2.09 -2.97 1.35
C GLY A 72 2.40 -3.89 2.51
N ASP A 73 3.39 -4.76 2.34
CA ASP A 73 3.88 -5.65 3.38
C ASP A 73 5.34 -6.09 3.09
N ARG A 74 6.02 -6.64 4.10
CA ARG A 74 7.45 -7.03 4.00
C ARG A 74 7.72 -8.30 3.18
N ILE A 75 6.72 -9.12 2.93
CA ILE A 75 6.84 -10.52 2.48
C ILE A 75 6.39 -10.67 1.01
N VAL A 76 5.20 -10.20 0.67
CA VAL A 76 4.50 -10.52 -0.58
C VAL A 76 4.35 -9.28 -1.46
N LEU A 77 3.83 -8.18 -0.91
CA LEU A 77 3.46 -7.01 -1.71
C LEU A 77 4.60 -6.00 -1.87
N GLY A 78 5.63 -6.04 -1.03
CA GLY A 78 6.57 -4.92 -0.91
C GLY A 78 5.84 -3.66 -0.42
N PHE A 79 6.51 -2.51 -0.49
CA PHE A 79 5.95 -1.26 0.03
C PHE A 79 5.75 -0.20 -1.08
N PRO A 80 4.53 0.32 -1.26
CA PRO A 80 4.28 1.36 -2.25
C PRO A 80 5.03 2.63 -1.91
N LEU A 81 5.57 3.31 -2.92
CA LEU A 81 6.19 4.63 -2.76
C LEU A 81 5.18 5.77 -2.92
N VAL A 82 4.14 5.53 -3.70
CA VAL A 82 3.07 6.49 -3.98
C VAL A 82 1.74 5.78 -3.86
N THR A 83 0.80 6.35 -3.10
CA THR A 83 -0.54 5.80 -2.92
C THR A 83 -1.57 6.86 -3.25
N HIS A 84 -2.47 6.58 -4.19
CA HIS A 84 -3.62 7.43 -4.49
C HIS A 84 -4.79 7.05 -3.58
N VAL A 85 -5.33 8.00 -2.84
CA VAL A 85 -6.44 7.80 -1.88
C VAL A 85 -7.59 8.71 -2.28
N LEU A 86 -8.83 8.27 -2.04
CA LEU A 86 -9.98 9.16 -2.20
C LEU A 86 -9.95 10.28 -1.14
N PRO A 87 -10.56 11.45 -1.40
CA PRO A 87 -10.72 12.47 -0.38
C PRO A 87 -11.63 11.99 0.75
N GLY A 88 -11.31 12.36 1.98
CA GLY A 88 -12.08 11.95 3.16
C GLY A 88 -11.20 11.62 4.37
N LYS A 89 -11.84 11.09 5.41
CA LYS A 89 -11.18 10.63 6.63
C LYS A 89 -10.77 9.17 6.47
N HIS A 90 -9.53 8.86 6.80
CA HIS A 90 -8.94 7.54 6.64
C HIS A 90 -8.12 7.13 7.86
N ASP A 91 -8.15 5.83 8.15
CA ASP A 91 -7.21 5.17 9.05
C ASP A 91 -6.05 4.60 8.23
N ILE A 92 -4.85 5.17 8.41
CA ILE A 92 -3.66 4.77 7.64
C ILE A 92 -2.66 4.08 8.57
N LYS A 93 -2.44 2.79 8.36
CA LYS A 93 -1.37 2.05 9.06
C LYS A 93 -0.06 2.20 8.29
N VAL A 94 0.98 2.63 8.99
CA VAL A 94 2.31 2.84 8.41
C VAL A 94 3.32 1.87 8.98
N HIS A 95 4.35 1.56 8.21
CA HIS A 95 5.51 0.82 8.63
C HIS A 95 6.65 1.81 8.91
N CYS A 96 7.02 1.98 10.18
CA CYS A 96 8.18 2.78 10.56
C CYS A 96 9.36 1.85 10.84
N SER A 97 10.46 2.00 10.12
CA SER A 97 11.72 1.26 10.35
C SER A 97 12.83 2.24 10.67
N PHE A 98 13.55 2.02 11.77
CA PHE A 98 14.67 2.85 12.22
C PHE A 98 15.99 2.06 12.19
N TYR A 99 17.11 2.77 12.27
CA TYR A 99 18.42 2.18 12.53
C TYR A 99 18.33 1.22 13.73
N SER A 100 18.95 0.02 13.63
CA SER A 100 18.89 -1.13 14.57
C SER A 100 17.76 -2.17 14.40
N ASN A 101 17.12 -2.26 13.23
CA ASN A 101 16.02 -3.21 12.94
C ASN A 101 14.76 -3.03 13.81
N LYS A 102 14.72 -1.97 14.63
CA LYS A 102 13.52 -1.58 15.36
C LYS A 102 12.48 -1.08 14.38
N TYR A 103 11.26 -1.56 14.55
CA TYR A 103 10.14 -1.10 13.76
C TYR A 103 8.90 -0.98 14.62
N SER A 104 7.99 -0.12 14.17
CA SER A 104 6.68 0.07 14.77
C SER A 104 5.67 0.31 13.65
N GLU A 105 4.41 -0.02 13.91
CA GLU A 105 3.36 0.12 12.92
C GLU A 105 2.17 0.94 13.43
N PRO A 106 2.34 2.25 13.65
CA PRO A 106 1.27 3.09 14.14
C PRO A 106 0.17 3.27 13.09
N THR A 107 -1.04 3.52 13.57
CA THR A 107 -2.19 3.95 12.76
C THR A 107 -2.38 5.45 12.92
N ILE A 108 -2.53 6.16 11.81
CA ILE A 108 -2.73 7.60 11.73
C ILE A 108 -4.13 7.87 11.21
N GLN A 109 -4.94 8.60 11.97
CA GLN A 109 -6.18 9.18 11.46
C GLN A 109 -5.88 10.48 10.73
N VAL A 110 -6.26 10.56 9.46
CA VAL A 110 -6.02 11.75 8.64
C VAL A 110 -7.22 12.06 7.75
N GLU A 111 -7.48 13.34 7.56
CA GLU A 111 -8.40 13.83 6.52
C GLU A 111 -7.59 14.32 5.32
N VAL A 112 -7.80 13.71 4.16
CA VAL A 112 -7.09 14.06 2.92
C VAL A 112 -8.03 14.72 1.93
N LYS A 113 -7.49 15.68 1.17
CA LYS A 113 -8.21 16.47 0.17
C LYS A 113 -7.85 16.03 -1.25
N SER A 114 -8.78 16.19 -2.17
CA SER A 114 -8.56 16.02 -3.61
C SER A 114 -7.48 16.97 -4.11
N ASN A 115 -6.69 16.54 -5.09
CA ASN A 115 -5.61 17.31 -5.70
C ASN A 115 -4.52 17.75 -4.71
N GLN A 116 -4.43 17.09 -3.55
CA GLN A 116 -3.46 17.42 -2.52
C GLN A 116 -2.44 16.29 -2.35
N LYS A 117 -1.20 16.69 -2.05
CA LYS A 117 -0.09 15.76 -1.81
C LYS A 117 0.27 15.73 -0.35
N TYR A 118 0.67 14.55 0.11
CA TYR A 118 1.02 14.28 1.49
C TYR A 118 2.27 13.43 1.56
N GLN A 119 3.10 13.65 2.57
CA GLN A 119 4.26 12.83 2.88
C GLN A 119 4.07 12.14 4.23
N LEU A 120 4.31 10.83 4.24
CA LEU A 120 4.40 10.05 5.46
C LEU A 120 5.76 10.27 6.11
N ASP A 121 5.78 10.42 7.42
CA ASP A 121 7.01 10.49 8.19
C ASP A 121 6.85 9.69 9.48
N CYS A 122 7.96 9.23 10.03
CA CYS A 122 7.98 8.62 11.35
C CYS A 122 9.10 9.23 12.17
N PHE A 123 8.81 9.47 13.44
CA PHE A 123 9.81 9.85 14.43
C PHE A 123 9.66 8.97 15.66
N SER A 124 10.75 8.81 16.39
CA SER A 124 10.76 8.10 17.68
C SER A 124 11.35 9.03 18.72
N LEU A 125 10.64 9.22 19.83
CA LEU A 125 11.08 10.08 20.93
C LEU A 125 11.94 9.33 21.94
N ASP A 126 11.73 8.02 22.07
CA ASP A 126 12.36 7.13 23.05
C ASP A 126 13.26 6.06 22.40
N GLY A 127 13.33 6.01 21.06
CA GLY A 127 14.07 5.00 20.32
C GLY A 127 13.45 3.60 20.34
N GLU A 128 12.23 3.44 20.86
CA GLU A 128 11.51 2.16 20.96
C GLU A 128 10.15 2.23 20.28
N HIS A 129 9.41 3.31 20.49
CA HIS A 129 8.09 3.55 19.91
C HIS A 129 8.20 4.60 18.81
N ALA A 130 7.53 4.34 17.69
CA ALA A 130 7.43 5.29 16.59
C ALA A 130 6.06 5.94 16.60
N VAL A 131 6.06 7.23 16.30
CA VAL A 131 4.86 7.97 15.96
C VAL A 131 4.90 8.23 14.47
N GLY A 132 3.82 7.85 13.78
CA GLY A 132 3.60 8.17 12.38
C GLY A 132 2.95 9.53 12.23
N LEU A 133 3.33 10.28 11.20
CA LEU A 133 2.76 11.57 10.87
C LEU A 133 2.51 11.68 9.37
N ILE A 134 1.42 12.35 9.01
CA ILE A 134 1.14 12.75 7.63
C ILE A 134 1.18 14.26 7.56
N LYS A 135 1.97 14.79 6.62
CA LYS A 135 2.08 16.23 6.35
C LYS A 135 1.69 16.53 4.92
N GLU A 136 0.90 17.57 4.73
CA GLU A 136 0.68 18.15 3.41
C GLU A 136 1.99 18.71 2.86
N VAL A 137 2.24 18.52 1.56
CA VAL A 137 3.44 19.01 0.87
C VAL A 137 3.07 19.62 -0.48
N ASP A 138 3.77 20.67 -0.90
CA ASP A 138 3.52 21.31 -2.20
C ASP A 138 4.18 20.55 -3.36
N GLU A 139 5.37 20.01 -3.11
CA GLU A 139 6.21 19.35 -4.10
C GLU A 139 6.29 17.83 -3.89
N VAL A 140 6.58 17.11 -4.97
CA VAL A 140 6.85 15.67 -4.89
C VAL A 140 8.18 15.49 -4.15
N PRO A 141 8.20 14.83 -2.98
CA PRO A 141 9.44 14.66 -2.25
C PRO A 141 10.41 13.78 -3.05
N ASN A 142 11.71 14.06 -2.95
CA ASN A 142 12.71 13.21 -3.57
C ASN A 142 12.76 11.85 -2.86
N LEU A 143 12.11 10.85 -3.44
CA LEU A 143 12.02 9.50 -2.89
C LEU A 143 13.30 8.67 -3.09
N SER A 144 14.26 9.18 -3.87
CA SER A 144 15.40 8.42 -4.37
C SER A 144 16.66 8.48 -3.50
N ASN A 145 16.88 9.53 -2.71
CA ASN A 145 18.13 9.68 -1.95
C ASN A 145 18.07 10.74 -0.82
N ARG A 146 18.07 10.28 0.45
CA ARG A 146 18.85 10.94 1.53
C ARG A 146 20.08 10.10 1.85
N ARG A 147 20.90 9.76 0.85
CA ARG A 147 22.22 9.14 1.07
C ARG A 147 23.31 10.13 1.45
N THR A 148 23.00 11.43 1.57
CA THR A 148 23.97 12.45 1.94
C THR A 148 23.63 13.00 3.32
N GLY A 149 23.96 12.20 4.34
CA GLY A 149 24.41 12.76 5.60
C GLY A 149 25.72 13.50 5.33
N LEU A 150 25.59 14.80 5.05
CA LEU A 150 26.70 15.75 5.05
C LEU A 150 26.23 16.96 5.84
N LYS A 151 26.50 16.91 7.14
CA LYS A 151 27.00 18.04 7.93
C LYS A 151 28.05 17.50 8.88
#